data_AF-A0A098TA04-F1
#
_entry.id   AF-A0A098TA04-F1
#
_cell.length_a   1.000
_cell.length_b   1.000
_cell.length_c   1.000
_cell.angle_alpha   90.00
_cell.angle_beta   90.00
_cell.angle_gamma   90.00
#
_symmetry.space_group_name_H-M   'P 1'
#
loop_
_entity.id
_entity.type
_entity.pdbx_description
1 polymer ?
#
loop_
_entity_poly.entity_id
_entity_poly.type
_entity_poly.pdbx_seq_one_letter_code
_entity_poly.pdbx_strand_id
1 'polypeptide(L)' 'MVEIDYYFHCASPLTYLGHTKICDLAERHKATLRYKPVNPGDGRDAPGAAQAGPRPAALPIP' A
#
# COMPACT_ATOMS: atom_id res chain seq x y z
N MET A 1 -16.95 -4.23 -16.83
CA MET A 1 -16.76 -3.27 -15.73
C MET A 1 -15.31 -3.42 -15.26
N VAL A 2 -14.56 -2.33 -15.09
CA VAL A 2 -13.18 -2.40 -14.57
C VAL A 2 -13.22 -2.14 -13.07
N GLU A 3 -12.57 -2.98 -12.28
CA GLU A 3 -12.47 -2.83 -10.83
C GLU A 3 -11.01 -2.57 -10.43
N ILE A 4 -10.82 -1.68 -9.45
CA ILE A 4 -9.52 -1.35 -8.88
C ILE A 4 -9.59 -1.63 -7.38
N ASP A 5 -8.81 -2.59 -6.92
CA ASP A 5 -8.62 -2.83 -5.49
C ASP A 5 -7.66 -1.79 -4.90
N TYR A 6 -8.19 -0.94 -4.03
CA TYR A 6 -7.47 0.16 -3.41
C TYR A 6 -7.09 -0.17 -1.97
N TYR A 7 -5.85 -0.66 -1.81
CA TYR A 7 -5.26 -0.93 -0.51
C TYR A 7 -4.71 0.36 0.10
N PHE A 8 -5.16 0.70 1.31
CA PHE A 8 -4.85 2.00 1.89
C PHE A 8 -4.69 1.93 3.41
N HIS A 9 -3.80 2.75 3.96
CA HIS A 9 -3.63 2.92 5.40
C HIS A 9 -3.72 4.42 5.74
N CYS A 10 -4.62 4.80 6.65
CA CYS A 10 -4.89 6.22 6.93
C CYS A 10 -3.66 6.99 7.46
N ALA A 11 -2.75 6.32 8.18
CA ALA A 11 -1.53 6.97 8.68
C ALA A 11 -0.41 7.05 7.62
N SER A 12 -0.61 6.52 6.41
CA SER A 12 0.37 6.59 5.34
C SER A 12 0.30 7.94 4.63
N PRO A 13 1.38 8.76 4.68
CA PRO A 13 1.40 10.05 3.99
C PRO A 13 1.32 9.89 2.46
N LEU A 14 1.85 8.79 1.92
CA LEU A 14 1.79 8.51 0.48
C LEU A 14 0.37 8.18 0.03
N THR A 15 -0.35 7.41 0.84
CA THR A 15 -1.76 7.09 0.61
C THR A 15 -2.62 8.35 0.63
N TYR A 16 -2.38 9.24 1.59
CA TYR A 16 -3.07 10.53 1.67
C TYR A 16 -2.88 11.36 0.39
N LEU A 17 -1.62 11.52 -0.07
CA LEU A 17 -1.30 12.28 -1.29
C LEU A 17 -1.87 11.65 -2.57
N GLY A 18 -2.00 10.33 -2.61
CA GLY A 18 -2.52 9.59 -3.77
C GLY A 18 -4.04 9.46 -3.80
N HIS A 19 -4.74 9.62 -2.66
CA HIS A 19 -6.14 9.26 -2.52
C HIS A 19 -7.06 10.00 -3.50
N THR A 20 -6.97 11.33 -3.58
CA THR A 20 -7.79 12.11 -4.51
C THR A 20 -7.51 11.71 -5.96
N LYS A 21 -6.23 11.50 -6.32
CA LYS A 21 -5.84 11.15 -7.69
C LYS A 21 -6.43 9.81 -8.15
N ILE A 22 -6.48 8.80 -7.26
CA ILE A 22 -7.06 7.50 -7.61
C ILE A 22 -8.58 7.57 -7.71
N CYS A 23 -9.25 8.38 -6.87
CA CYS A 23 -10.68 8.64 -7.01
C CYS A 23 -11.01 9.29 -8.36
N ASP A 24 -10.31 10.37 -8.71
CA ASP A 24 -10.49 11.07 -9.99
C ASP A 24 -10.21 10.16 -11.19
N LEU A 25 -9.23 9.26 -11.08
CA LEU A 25 -8.94 8.26 -12.12
C LEU A 25 -10.09 7.26 -12.27
N ALA A 26 -10.60 6.74 -11.15
CA ALA A 26 -11.70 5.78 -11.17
C ALA A 26 -12.95 6.39 -11.82
N GLU A 27 -13.30 7.63 -11.46
CA GLU A 27 -14.41 8.37 -12.05
C GLU A 27 -14.22 8.58 -13.56
N ARG A 28 -13.05 9.08 -13.99
CA ARG A 28 -12.74 9.31 -15.42
C ARG A 28 -12.88 8.06 -16.27
N HIS A 29 -12.52 6.91 -15.71
CA HIS A 29 -12.56 5.62 -16.41
C HIS A 29 -13.83 4.79 -16.14
N LYS A 30 -14.79 5.32 -15.38
CA LYS A 30 -15.99 4.59 -14.93
C LYS A 30 -15.62 3.24 -14.29
N ALA A 31 -14.51 3.23 -13.54
CA ALA A 31 -14.03 2.06 -12.81
C ALA A 31 -14.58 2.07 -11.38
N THR A 32 -14.85 0.88 -10.84
CA THR A 32 -15.27 0.72 -9.45
C THR A 32 -14.05 0.63 -8.55
N LEU A 33 -13.93 1.55 -7.60
CA LEU A 33 -12.86 1.55 -6.61
C LEU A 33 -13.29 0.75 -5.38
N ARG A 34 -12.59 -0.35 -5.09
CA ARG A 34 -12.85 -1.23 -3.95
C ARG A 34 -11.90 -0.91 -2.81
N TYR A 35 -12.42 -0.22 -1.80
CA TYR A 35 -11.66 0.17 -0.62
C TYR A 35 -11.28 -1.04 0.24
N LYS A 36 -9.99 -1.25 0.45
CA LYS A 36 -9.42 -2.31 1.29
C LYS A 36 -8.47 -1.68 2.31
N PRO A 37 -8.96 -1.28 3.48
CA PRO A 37 -8.08 -0.76 4.52
C PRO A 37 -7.10 -1.84 4.96
N VAL A 38 -5.82 -1.49 5.11
CA VAL A 38 -4.77 -2.40 5.59
C VAL A 38 -4.19 -1.90 6.89
N ASN A 39 -3.83 -2.85 7.76
CA ASN A 39 -3.09 -2.55 8.98
C ASN A 39 -1.64 -3.05 8.82
N PRO A 40 -0.65 -2.15 8.67
CA PRO A 40 0.76 -2.57 8.52
C PRO A 40 1.31 -3.27 9.78
N GLY A 41 0.64 -3.17 10.93
CA GLY A 41 0.97 -3.95 12.13
C GLY A 41 0.41 -5.38 12.09
N ASP A 42 -0.50 -5.70 11.16
CA ASP A 42 -1.04 -7.03 10.98
C ASP A 42 -0.21 -7.77 9.92
N GLY A 43 0.53 -8.79 10.35
CA GLY A 43 1.47 -9.52 9.49
C GLY A 43 0.85 -10.22 8.28
N ARG A 44 -0.48 -10.28 8.17
CA ARG A 44 -1.18 -10.80 6.97
C ARG A 44 -1.26 -9.79 5.83
N ASP A 45 -1.16 -8.50 6.13
CA ASP A 45 -1.32 -7.40 5.16
C ASP A 45 0.01 -6.93 4.56
N ALA A 46 1.14 -7.55 4.92
CA ALA A 46 2.46 -7.18 4.42
C ALA A 46 2.86 -8.06 3.22
N PRO A 47 2.62 -7.64 1.95
CA PRO A 47 3.24 -8.29 0.81
C PRO A 47 4.74 -8.00 0.85
N GLY A 48 5.51 -8.97 1.34
CA GLY A 48 6.96 -8.98 1.17
C GLY A 48 7.81 -8.92 2.45
N ALA A 49 7.26 -8.49 3.59
CA ALA A 49 8.04 -8.44 4.84
C ALA A 49 8.44 -9.83 5.33
N ALA A 50 7.60 -10.84 5.10
CA ALA A 50 7.93 -12.24 5.40
C ALA A 50 9.05 -12.82 4.51
N GLN A 51 9.40 -12.15 3.40
CA GLN A 51 10.43 -12.57 2.45
C GLN A 51 11.78 -11.89 2.70
N ALA A 52 11.78 -10.79 3.46
CA ALA A 52 12.99 -10.10 3.86
C ALA A 52 13.67 -10.96 4.93
N GLY A 53 14.59 -11.81 4.51
CA GLY A 53 15.50 -12.51 5.40
C GLY A 53 16.19 -11.56 6.38
N PRO A 54 16.86 -12.07 7.42
CA PRO A 54 17.51 -11.25 8.43
C PRO A 54 18.39 -10.20 7.76
N ARG A 55 18.26 -8.94 8.21
CA ARG A 55 19.13 -7.86 7.76
C ARG A 55 20.58 -8.33 7.97
N PRO A 56 21.45 -8.30 6.95
CA PRO A 56 22.84 -8.68 7.14
C PRO A 56 23.45 -7.86 8.27
N ALA A 57 24.34 -8.49 9.05
CA ALA A 57 25.06 -7.82 10.11
C ALA A 57 25.73 -6.55 9.55
N ALA A 58 25.62 -5.44 10.27
CA ALA A 58 26.28 -4.21 9.87
C ALA A 58 27.78 -4.49 9.68
N LEU A 59 28.31 -4.14 8.50
CA LEU A 59 29.75 -4.18 8.27
C LEU A 59 30.42 -3.27 9.31
N PRO A 60 31.53 -3.70 9.95
CA PRO A 60 32.25 -2.83 10.86
C PRO A 60 32.70 -1.57 10.11
N ILE A 61 32.42 -0.42 10.69
CA ILE A 61 32.90 0.87 10.17
C ILE A 61 34.40 0.95 10.49
N PRO A 62 35.28 1.24 9.52
CA PRO A 62 36.72 1.36 9.75
C PRO A 62 37.08 2.55 10.66
#